data_AF-A0A0F9LG91-F1
#
_entry.id   AF-A0A0F9LG91-F1
#
_cell.length_a   1.000
_cell.length_b   1.000
_cell.length_c   1.000
_cell.angle_alpha   90.00
_cell.angle_beta   90.00
_cell.angle_gamma   90.00
#
_symmetry.space_group_name_H-M   'P 1'
#
loop_
_entity.id
_entity.type
_entity.pdbx_description
1 polymer ?
#
loop_
_entity_poly.entity_id
_entity_poly.type
_entity_poly.pdbx_seq_one_letter_code
_entity_poly.pdbx_strand_id
1 'polypeptide(L)'
;MSPVTPTASFPTSVWDTFFGDRDDRSDYTPLGPEGGLAVCAEVEAIEKHLRPTADDLVIWVAPHGVAANATGAIVNPYATIAAALAAITSSKKIVALLPGTHVLSGVTVIPVAQTGVKIIGIGGASSVTITAITGNQAFSLTPGAQGAAYVLTIEGVTLNQFAAKKGLYIDDTAIDGSVTVNLKDVHMVMDSSGSSIDLLHAVNQTVTINCEDCTFTGPLTIDCINASDAFNFTRCVVTGGIASDAGAVAAAFTLKDSEVLHAGITGGHGSQTLTVVNCWTPLAPFDANDAAGSHTAAIKTENNVFVDANAVASLANGSIAAPYDTVQAGIAAMTATRKTLLILPGSYTLAGSTALPVATTGMKIIGVGGSSAVIIAGANANQAFSLTPGAQGGAFAITIEGITINQYAAKKGLYIDDTSIDGSVTVNLKDVHMVMDSSGDSVDLLHAVSGQLVILNFEDSTFTGPFAIDSANAGDRFNFTRCVLPNIVTDATDIASAFLFKYSTLASAGMSGGHSTQTIVVLYSLASDNTLVETGEFAGSHTETLIAPTT
;
A
#
# COMPACT_ATOMS: atom_id res chain seq x y z
N MET A 1 49.94 -22.38 17.34
CA MET A 1 49.16 -21.50 16.45
C MET A 1 48.50 -20.46 17.33
N SER A 2 48.89 -19.19 17.21
CA SER A 2 48.26 -18.10 17.94
C SER A 2 46.88 -17.80 17.34
N PRO A 3 45.88 -17.40 18.14
CA PRO A 3 44.58 -16.99 17.61
C PRO A 3 44.75 -15.66 16.86
N VAL A 4 44.23 -15.63 15.62
CA VAL A 4 44.13 -14.42 14.81
C VAL A 4 42.95 -13.60 15.34
N THR A 5 43.23 -12.39 15.81
CA THR A 5 42.24 -11.37 16.12
C THR A 5 41.69 -10.79 14.82
N PRO A 6 40.36 -10.80 14.55
CA PRO A 6 39.82 -10.07 13.42
C PRO A 6 39.76 -8.59 13.78
N THR A 7 40.70 -7.80 13.24
CA THR A 7 40.56 -6.34 13.13
C THR A 7 39.97 -6.02 11.77
N ALA A 8 38.65 -5.87 11.70
CA ALA A 8 37.99 -5.19 10.60
C ALA A 8 37.22 -4.01 11.19
N SER A 9 37.82 -2.82 11.11
CA SER A 9 37.12 -1.55 11.28
C SER A 9 36.22 -1.34 10.07
N PHE A 10 34.91 -1.18 10.30
CA PHE A 10 33.93 -0.83 9.28
C PHE A 10 34.25 0.56 8.68
N PRO A 11 34.19 0.74 7.35
CA PRO A 11 34.33 2.06 6.75
C PRO A 11 33.03 2.87 6.95
N THR A 12 33.14 4.00 7.62
CA THR A 12 32.04 4.94 7.94
C THR A 12 31.50 5.71 6.73
N SER A 13 32.05 5.50 5.52
CA SER A 13 31.76 6.30 4.32
C SER A 13 30.57 5.80 3.47
N VAL A 14 29.88 4.72 3.87
CA VAL A 14 28.67 4.21 3.18
C VAL A 14 27.38 4.89 3.68
N TRP A 15 27.45 5.61 4.81
CA TRP A 15 26.27 6.15 5.50
C TRP A 15 25.95 7.62 5.18
N ASP A 16 26.88 8.36 4.60
CA ASP A 16 26.71 9.79 4.25
C ASP A 16 25.83 10.01 3.00
N THR A 17 25.50 8.96 2.24
CA THR A 17 24.72 9.04 0.99
C THR A 17 23.21 8.96 1.21
N PHE A 18 22.75 8.61 2.42
CA PHE A 18 21.36 8.25 2.67
C PHE A 18 20.40 9.42 2.95
N PHE A 19 20.85 10.55 3.52
CA PHE A 19 19.94 11.61 3.96
C PHE A 19 20.54 13.02 3.72
N GLY A 20 20.07 13.69 2.66
CA GLY A 20 20.39 15.08 2.34
C GLY A 20 19.19 16.01 2.54
N ASP A 21 19.43 17.04 3.35
CA ASP A 21 18.72 18.32 3.58
C ASP A 21 17.23 18.46 3.19
N ARG A 22 16.37 18.47 4.22
CA ARG A 22 15.12 19.26 4.24
C ARG A 22 15.38 20.52 5.06
N ASP A 23 15.58 21.67 4.42
CA ASP A 23 15.18 22.93 5.04
C ASP A 23 14.55 23.86 4.00
N ASP A 24 13.25 24.07 4.20
CA ASP A 24 12.38 24.98 3.47
C ASP A 24 12.61 26.38 4.04
N ARG A 25 13.62 27.10 3.55
CA ARG A 25 13.80 28.54 3.82
C ARG A 25 14.24 29.30 2.57
N SER A 26 13.31 30.12 2.08
CA SER A 26 13.60 31.28 1.26
C SER A 26 14.60 32.20 1.97
N ASP A 27 15.61 32.64 1.21
CA ASP A 27 16.73 33.52 1.56
C ASP A 27 17.99 32.79 2.06
N TYR A 28 18.99 32.59 1.18
CA TYR A 28 20.33 33.18 1.33
C TYR A 28 21.29 32.93 0.14
N THR A 29 22.24 33.86 0.03
CA THR A 29 23.40 33.96 -0.85
C THR A 29 24.40 32.78 -0.76
N PRO A 30 25.28 32.59 -1.77
CA PRO A 30 26.15 31.43 -1.86
C PRO A 30 27.22 31.42 -0.75
N LEU A 31 27.23 30.37 0.06
CA LEU A 31 28.34 30.05 0.97
C LEU A 31 29.09 28.82 0.45
N GLY A 32 30.40 28.86 0.61
CA GLY A 32 31.39 27.96 0.01
C GLY A 32 31.46 26.54 0.59
N PRO A 33 32.56 25.82 0.32
CA PRO A 33 32.56 24.36 0.22
C PRO A 33 32.86 23.68 1.56
N GLU A 34 32.02 23.82 2.58
CA GLU A 34 32.08 23.00 3.81
C GLU A 34 30.67 22.82 4.41
N GLY A 35 29.89 21.90 3.85
CA GLY A 35 28.49 21.60 4.24
C GLY A 35 28.30 20.20 4.84
N GLY A 36 29.22 19.73 5.68
CA GLY A 36 29.26 18.33 6.14
C GLY A 36 28.74 18.02 7.55
N LEU A 37 28.01 18.90 8.23
CA LEU A 37 27.74 18.75 9.68
C LEU A 37 26.27 18.81 10.13
N ALA A 38 25.31 18.86 9.22
CA ALA A 38 23.86 18.84 9.56
C ALA A 38 23.19 17.46 9.43
N VAL A 39 23.87 16.47 8.83
CA VAL A 39 23.33 15.12 8.55
C VAL A 39 23.34 14.19 9.77
N CYS A 40 24.13 14.50 10.81
CA CYS A 40 24.31 13.60 11.96
C CYS A 40 23.09 13.48 12.89
N ALA A 41 22.17 14.46 12.95
CA ALA A 41 21.08 14.46 13.94
C ALA A 41 19.90 13.55 13.55
N GLU A 42 19.60 13.39 12.25
CA GLU A 42 18.56 12.46 11.78
C GLU A 42 19.07 11.02 11.70
N VAL A 43 20.36 10.82 11.41
CA VAL A 43 21.03 9.51 11.47
C VAL A 43 21.08 9.01 12.92
N GLU A 44 21.35 9.86 13.90
CA GLU A 44 21.30 9.50 15.32
C GLU A 44 19.86 9.21 15.80
N ALA A 45 18.83 9.79 15.16
CA ALA A 45 17.43 9.47 15.42
C ALA A 45 16.99 8.12 14.80
N ILE A 46 17.52 7.77 13.62
CA ILE A 46 17.28 6.49 12.94
C ILE A 46 18.10 5.36 13.59
N GLU A 47 19.38 5.56 13.91
CA GLU A 47 20.19 4.60 14.69
C GLU A 47 19.61 4.35 16.09
N LYS A 48 18.99 5.37 16.72
CA LYS A 48 18.33 5.22 18.03
C LYS A 48 16.93 4.60 17.92
N HIS A 49 16.31 4.57 16.73
CA HIS A 49 15.09 3.82 16.45
C HIS A 49 15.36 2.40 15.92
N LEU A 50 16.57 2.12 15.41
CA LEU A 50 16.97 0.84 14.80
C LEU A 50 17.92 -0.02 15.67
N ARG A 51 18.14 0.36 16.94
CA ARG A 51 18.71 -0.54 17.98
C ARG A 51 17.66 -0.75 19.06
N PRO A 52 16.95 -1.88 19.06
CA PRO A 52 17.49 -3.23 19.25
C PRO A 52 17.66 -3.95 17.91
N THR A 53 18.53 -4.96 17.85
CA THR A 53 18.68 -5.87 16.70
C THR A 53 17.32 -6.15 16.07
N ALA A 54 17.16 -5.84 14.78
CA ALA A 54 15.87 -5.78 14.10
C ALA A 54 15.06 -7.10 14.20
N ASP A 55 15.76 -8.19 14.49
CA ASP A 55 15.30 -9.55 14.81
C ASP A 55 14.48 -9.67 16.11
N ASP A 56 14.57 -8.67 16.98
CA ASP A 56 13.89 -8.65 18.27
C ASP A 56 12.51 -7.99 18.26
N LEU A 57 12.00 -7.58 17.10
CA LEU A 57 10.69 -6.91 16.97
C LEU A 57 9.65 -7.69 16.13
N VAL A 58 10.10 -8.61 15.27
CA VAL A 58 9.26 -9.32 14.28
C VAL A 58 9.20 -10.82 14.58
N ILE A 59 8.01 -11.40 14.47
CA ILE A 59 7.72 -12.82 14.60
C ILE A 59 7.23 -13.35 13.25
N TRP A 60 7.93 -14.33 12.69
CA TRP A 60 7.66 -14.88 11.37
C TRP A 60 6.74 -16.09 11.41
N VAL A 61 5.84 -16.19 10.43
CA VAL A 61 4.91 -17.31 10.24
C VAL A 61 4.98 -17.82 8.81
N ALA A 62 5.07 -19.14 8.65
CA ALA A 62 5.06 -19.81 7.35
C ALA A 62 3.93 -20.84 7.27
N PRO A 63 3.27 -21.02 6.11
CA PRO A 63 2.15 -21.95 5.96
C PRO A 63 2.54 -23.44 6.18
N HIS A 64 3.84 -23.73 6.16
CA HIS A 64 4.42 -25.07 6.41
C HIS A 64 5.56 -25.04 7.43
N GLY A 65 5.56 -24.08 8.36
CA GLY A 65 6.58 -24.02 9.41
C GLY A 65 6.63 -25.33 10.23
N VAL A 66 7.84 -25.74 10.65
CA VAL A 66 8.01 -26.97 11.44
C VAL A 66 7.90 -26.62 12.93
N ALA A 67 6.80 -27.04 13.57
CA ALA A 67 6.49 -26.68 14.96
C ALA A 67 7.55 -27.10 15.98
N ALA A 68 8.31 -28.17 15.71
CA ALA A 68 9.24 -28.77 16.69
C ALA A 68 10.39 -27.84 17.12
N ASN A 69 10.76 -26.85 16.28
CA ASN A 69 11.89 -25.93 16.53
C ASN A 69 11.55 -24.46 16.23
N ALA A 70 10.25 -24.12 16.18
CA ALA A 70 9.86 -22.76 15.83
C ALA A 70 10.26 -21.76 16.93
N THR A 71 11.09 -20.78 16.56
CA THR A 71 11.50 -19.67 17.45
C THR A 71 10.80 -18.37 17.08
N GLY A 72 10.11 -18.34 15.93
CA GLY A 72 9.57 -17.12 15.34
C GLY A 72 10.60 -16.30 14.56
N ALA A 73 11.85 -16.78 14.45
CA ALA A 73 12.82 -16.25 13.48
C ALA A 73 12.46 -16.69 12.06
N ILE A 74 12.88 -15.96 11.04
CA ILE A 74 12.53 -16.29 9.64
C ILE A 74 13.06 -17.65 9.19
N VAL A 75 14.22 -18.07 9.70
CA VAL A 75 14.82 -19.39 9.43
C VAL A 75 14.09 -20.53 10.15
N ASN A 76 13.36 -20.22 11.23
CA ASN A 76 12.57 -21.16 12.03
C ASN A 76 11.21 -20.54 12.38
N PRO A 77 10.37 -20.26 11.36
CA PRO A 77 9.14 -19.50 11.55
C PRO A 77 8.10 -20.35 12.29
N TYR A 78 7.15 -19.69 12.96
CA TYR A 78 6.01 -20.39 13.52
C TYR A 78 5.17 -21.04 12.42
N ALA A 79 4.68 -22.24 12.72
CA ALA A 79 3.78 -22.99 11.84
C ALA A 79 2.36 -22.42 11.80
N THR A 80 1.98 -21.60 12.78
CA THR A 80 0.62 -21.07 12.90
C THR A 80 0.63 -19.62 13.39
N ILE A 81 -0.36 -18.85 12.95
CA ILE A 81 -0.56 -17.47 13.37
C ILE A 81 -0.87 -17.41 14.88
N ALA A 82 -1.66 -18.36 15.40
CA ALA A 82 -1.99 -18.43 16.82
C ALA A 82 -0.74 -18.59 17.71
N ALA A 83 0.21 -19.44 17.31
CA ALA A 83 1.47 -19.59 18.05
C ALA A 83 2.31 -18.31 18.04
N ALA A 84 2.37 -17.62 16.89
CA ALA A 84 3.08 -16.34 16.77
C ALA A 84 2.45 -15.23 17.63
N LEU A 85 1.12 -15.13 17.63
CA LEU A 85 0.40 -14.18 18.47
C LEU A 85 0.60 -14.47 19.96
N ALA A 86 0.66 -15.74 20.36
CA ALA A 86 0.98 -16.12 21.75
C ALA A 86 2.41 -15.76 22.17
N ALA A 87 3.33 -15.59 21.22
CA ALA A 87 4.72 -15.22 21.45
C ALA A 87 4.98 -13.70 21.45
N ILE A 88 3.94 -12.88 21.22
CA ILE A 88 4.04 -11.41 21.26
C ILE A 88 4.46 -10.94 22.66
N THR A 89 5.37 -9.96 22.69
CA THR A 89 5.83 -9.29 23.90
C THR A 89 5.79 -7.77 23.72
N SER A 90 6.16 -7.01 24.75
CA SER A 90 6.28 -5.55 24.63
C SER A 90 7.35 -5.11 23.65
N SER A 91 8.35 -5.96 23.37
CA SER A 91 9.35 -5.73 22.32
C SER A 91 8.97 -6.37 20.98
N LYS A 92 8.28 -7.53 20.96
CA LYS A 92 7.90 -8.24 19.73
C LYS A 92 6.41 -8.06 19.42
N LYS A 93 6.07 -7.08 18.58
CA LYS A 93 4.66 -6.72 18.27
C LYS A 93 4.25 -6.93 16.82
N ILE A 94 5.21 -7.25 15.93
CA ILE A 94 4.94 -7.43 14.51
C ILE A 94 4.93 -8.93 14.21
N VAL A 95 3.85 -9.42 13.61
CA VAL A 95 3.74 -10.77 13.06
C VAL A 95 3.78 -10.67 11.55
N ALA A 96 4.84 -11.18 10.93
CA ALA A 96 5.02 -11.19 9.48
C ALA A 96 4.64 -12.56 8.91
N LEU A 97 3.72 -12.58 7.94
CA LEU A 97 3.23 -13.78 7.28
C LEU A 97 3.92 -13.94 5.94
N LEU A 98 4.64 -15.04 5.75
CA LEU A 98 5.23 -15.38 4.46
C LEU A 98 4.15 -15.71 3.42
N PRO A 99 4.44 -15.54 2.11
CA PRO A 99 3.50 -15.88 1.03
C PRO A 99 2.95 -17.30 1.12
N GLY A 100 1.71 -17.47 0.67
CA GLY A 100 1.01 -18.74 0.65
C GLY A 100 -0.25 -18.77 1.51
N THR A 101 -0.80 -19.98 1.71
CA THR A 101 -2.07 -20.19 2.40
C THR A 101 -1.88 -20.64 3.84
N HIS A 102 -2.24 -19.78 4.79
CA HIS A 102 -2.23 -20.05 6.22
C HIS A 102 -3.61 -20.54 6.67
N VAL A 103 -3.68 -21.73 7.26
CA VAL A 103 -4.96 -22.32 7.69
C VAL A 103 -5.17 -22.08 9.18
N LEU A 104 -6.30 -21.47 9.55
CA LEU A 104 -6.74 -21.33 10.93
C LEU A 104 -7.66 -22.49 11.31
N SER A 105 -7.21 -23.32 12.25
CA SER A 105 -7.96 -24.45 12.80
C SER A 105 -8.90 -24.07 13.96
N GLY A 106 -9.18 -22.78 14.14
CA GLY A 106 -9.99 -22.26 15.23
C GLY A 106 -10.00 -20.73 15.25
N VAL A 107 -10.67 -20.17 16.25
CA VAL A 107 -10.66 -18.72 16.50
C VAL A 107 -9.24 -18.29 16.90
N THR A 108 -8.69 -17.33 16.17
CA THR A 108 -7.37 -16.75 16.48
C THR A 108 -7.56 -15.50 17.33
N VAL A 109 -7.17 -15.59 18.61
CA VAL A 109 -7.29 -14.48 19.56
C VAL A 109 -6.09 -13.55 19.42
N ILE A 110 -6.36 -12.27 19.16
CA ILE A 110 -5.33 -11.23 19.12
C ILE A 110 -5.03 -10.82 20.57
N PRO A 111 -3.76 -10.84 21.02
CA PRO A 111 -3.43 -10.53 22.40
C PRO A 111 -3.66 -9.05 22.70
N VAL A 112 -4.42 -8.80 23.75
CA VAL A 112 -4.88 -7.45 24.14
C VAL A 112 -4.01 -6.79 25.19
N ALA A 113 -3.12 -7.56 25.81
CA ALA A 113 -2.14 -7.04 26.79
C ALA A 113 -1.03 -6.18 26.16
N GLN A 114 -0.95 -6.13 24.83
CA GLN A 114 0.05 -5.34 24.11
C GLN A 114 -0.66 -4.46 23.08
N THR A 115 -0.58 -3.14 23.25
CA THR A 115 -1.06 -2.19 22.22
C THR A 115 -0.03 -2.03 21.10
N GLY A 116 -0.49 -1.78 19.88
CA GLY A 116 0.35 -1.60 18.69
C GLY A 116 0.76 -2.90 18.02
N VAL A 117 -0.05 -3.95 18.13
CA VAL A 117 0.17 -5.22 17.43
C VAL A 117 -0.06 -5.03 15.94
N LYS A 118 0.84 -5.58 15.12
CA LYS A 118 0.74 -5.56 13.66
C LYS A 118 0.78 -6.97 13.08
N ILE A 119 -0.11 -7.27 12.14
CA ILE A 119 -0.08 -8.49 11.34
C ILE A 119 0.12 -8.06 9.89
N ILE A 120 1.21 -8.49 9.25
CA ILE A 120 1.62 -8.00 7.92
C ILE A 120 1.84 -9.19 7.01
N GLY A 121 1.17 -9.24 5.86
CA GLY A 121 1.48 -10.18 4.79
C GLY A 121 2.60 -9.65 3.89
N ILE A 122 3.62 -10.47 3.66
CA ILE A 122 4.72 -10.16 2.75
C ILE A 122 4.23 -10.32 1.30
N GLY A 123 4.50 -9.32 0.47
CA GLY A 123 4.02 -9.27 -0.92
C GLY A 123 2.54 -8.88 -1.08
N GLY A 124 1.87 -8.41 -0.02
CA GLY A 124 0.49 -7.88 -0.08
C GLY A 124 -0.62 -8.93 -0.08
N ALA A 125 -1.88 -8.47 -0.17
CA ALA A 125 -3.07 -9.32 -0.04
C ALA A 125 -3.17 -10.40 -1.12
N SER A 126 -2.59 -10.16 -2.30
CA SER A 126 -2.52 -11.12 -3.40
C SER A 126 -1.60 -12.32 -3.09
N SER A 127 -0.64 -12.15 -2.19
CA SER A 127 0.40 -13.14 -1.89
C SER A 127 0.11 -13.97 -0.64
N VAL A 128 -0.63 -13.42 0.33
CA VAL A 128 -0.92 -14.09 1.61
C VAL A 128 -2.42 -14.32 1.76
N THR A 129 -2.81 -15.60 1.79
CA THR A 129 -4.20 -16.00 2.07
C THR A 129 -4.30 -16.66 3.44
N ILE A 130 -5.22 -16.19 4.27
CA ILE A 130 -5.57 -16.80 5.55
C ILE A 130 -6.94 -17.45 5.38
N THR A 131 -6.99 -18.77 5.52
CA THR A 131 -8.23 -19.54 5.39
C THR A 131 -8.71 -20.00 6.76
N ALA A 132 -9.87 -19.51 7.20
CA ALA A 132 -10.51 -20.01 8.40
C ALA A 132 -11.48 -21.14 8.06
N ILE A 133 -11.12 -22.37 8.43
CA ILE A 133 -11.91 -23.58 8.12
C ILE A 133 -12.84 -24.00 9.26
N THR A 134 -12.56 -23.55 10.48
CA THR A 134 -13.32 -23.93 11.68
C THR A 134 -13.36 -22.77 12.66
N GLY A 135 -14.54 -22.47 13.22
CA GLY A 135 -14.75 -21.36 14.17
C GLY A 135 -15.83 -20.39 13.70
N ASN A 136 -16.36 -19.58 14.60
CA ASN A 136 -17.34 -18.55 14.26
C ASN A 136 -16.70 -17.27 13.71
N GLN A 137 -15.41 -17.08 13.91
CA GLN A 137 -14.63 -15.94 13.41
C GLN A 137 -13.18 -16.34 13.08
N ALA A 138 -12.51 -15.63 12.16
CA ALA A 138 -11.07 -15.83 11.92
C ALA A 138 -10.24 -15.17 13.02
N PHE A 139 -10.40 -13.86 13.18
CA PHE A 139 -9.74 -13.08 14.22
C PHE A 139 -10.74 -12.61 15.26
N SER A 140 -10.36 -12.73 16.53
CA SER A 140 -11.11 -12.19 17.66
C SER A 140 -10.24 -11.18 18.40
N LEU A 141 -10.71 -9.94 18.45
CA LEU A 141 -10.17 -8.91 19.32
C LEU A 141 -11.14 -8.71 20.48
N THR A 142 -10.74 -9.14 21.67
CA THR A 142 -11.56 -8.99 22.90
C THR A 142 -10.71 -8.29 23.96
N PRO A 143 -10.58 -6.95 23.89
CA PRO A 143 -9.73 -6.24 24.81
C PRO A 143 -10.30 -6.36 26.23
N GLY A 144 -9.43 -6.70 27.17
CA GLY A 144 -9.82 -6.78 28.58
C GLY A 144 -9.98 -5.38 29.16
N ALA A 145 -10.38 -5.30 30.43
CA ALA A 145 -10.39 -4.08 31.23
C ALA A 145 -8.95 -3.55 31.38
N GLN A 146 -8.49 -2.83 30.38
CA GLN A 146 -7.22 -2.12 30.35
C GLN A 146 -7.56 -0.68 30.02
N GLY A 147 -7.37 0.24 30.98
CA GLY A 147 -7.67 1.66 30.80
C GLY A 147 -6.79 2.39 29.78
N ALA A 148 -6.08 1.67 28.91
CA ALA A 148 -5.19 2.21 27.88
C ALA A 148 -5.78 2.00 26.49
N ALA A 149 -5.43 2.89 25.55
CA ALA A 149 -5.83 2.77 24.16
C ALA A 149 -5.19 1.54 23.49
N TYR A 150 -6.01 0.73 22.83
CA TYR A 150 -5.56 -0.42 22.07
C TYR A 150 -5.51 -0.12 20.58
N VAL A 151 -4.37 -0.41 19.94
CA VAL A 151 -4.18 -0.25 18.49
C VAL A 151 -3.83 -1.59 17.86
N LEU A 152 -4.61 -2.02 16.87
CA LEU A 152 -4.34 -3.16 15.99
C LEU A 152 -4.12 -2.65 14.56
N THR A 153 -3.18 -3.26 13.86
CA THR A 153 -2.98 -3.04 12.43
C THR A 153 -2.88 -4.37 11.70
N ILE A 154 -3.66 -4.55 10.64
CA ILE A 154 -3.59 -5.71 9.74
C ILE A 154 -3.35 -5.17 8.33
N GLU A 155 -2.29 -5.64 7.67
CA GLU A 155 -1.90 -5.16 6.34
C GLU A 155 -1.59 -6.31 5.38
N GLY A 156 -2.00 -6.19 4.13
CA GLY A 156 -1.53 -7.04 3.03
C GLY A 156 -1.96 -8.50 3.14
N VAL A 157 -3.22 -8.78 3.48
CA VAL A 157 -3.71 -10.17 3.63
C VAL A 157 -5.09 -10.37 3.00
N THR A 158 -5.30 -11.51 2.35
CA THR A 158 -6.63 -12.02 2.01
C THR A 158 -7.15 -12.92 3.13
N LEU A 159 -8.28 -12.59 3.72
CA LEU A 159 -9.04 -13.46 4.62
C LEU A 159 -10.13 -14.17 3.83
N ASN A 160 -9.97 -15.47 3.64
CA ASN A 160 -10.95 -16.31 2.94
C ASN A 160 -11.73 -17.16 3.95
N GLN A 161 -13.05 -17.00 3.98
CA GLN A 161 -13.91 -17.68 4.95
C GLN A 161 -14.95 -18.56 4.25
N PHE A 162 -14.87 -19.86 4.52
CA PHE A 162 -15.73 -20.90 3.94
C PHE A 162 -16.69 -21.55 4.95
N ALA A 163 -16.79 -21.00 6.17
CA ALA A 163 -17.63 -21.53 7.26
C ALA A 163 -17.71 -20.58 8.47
N ALA A 164 -16.73 -19.72 8.66
CA ALA A 164 -16.73 -18.73 9.73
C ALA A 164 -17.75 -17.61 9.39
N LYS A 165 -18.52 -17.21 10.41
CA LYS A 165 -19.54 -16.17 10.27
C LYS A 165 -18.95 -14.77 10.27
N LYS A 166 -17.68 -14.59 10.66
CA LYS A 166 -17.09 -13.27 10.91
C LYS A 166 -15.62 -13.18 10.49
N GLY A 167 -15.27 -12.18 9.69
CA GLY A 167 -13.91 -11.81 9.28
C GLY A 167 -13.06 -11.48 10.51
N LEU A 168 -13.29 -10.27 10.99
CA LEU A 168 -12.77 -9.74 12.24
C LEU A 168 -13.94 -9.52 13.20
N TYR A 169 -13.91 -10.19 14.36
CA TYR A 169 -14.83 -9.94 15.45
C TYR A 169 -14.16 -9.05 16.51
N ILE A 170 -14.80 -7.93 16.84
CA ILE A 170 -14.34 -6.99 17.87
C ILE A 170 -15.38 -7.00 18.98
N ASP A 171 -14.97 -7.46 20.16
CA ASP A 171 -15.81 -7.52 21.36
C ASP A 171 -15.32 -6.48 22.35
N ASP A 172 -16.02 -5.34 22.36
CA ASP A 172 -15.79 -4.25 23.29
C ASP A 172 -16.93 -4.21 24.32
N THR A 173 -17.04 -5.27 25.12
CA THR A 173 -18.01 -5.34 26.22
C THR A 173 -17.40 -5.06 27.59
N ALA A 174 -16.07 -5.01 27.69
CA ALA A 174 -15.34 -4.96 28.95
C ALA A 174 -14.12 -4.02 28.93
N ILE A 175 -14.01 -3.12 27.94
CA ILE A 175 -12.87 -2.21 27.82
C ILE A 175 -13.08 -0.98 28.71
N ASP A 176 -11.96 -0.36 29.10
CA ASP A 176 -11.94 0.93 29.82
C ASP A 176 -11.20 2.05 29.02
N GLY A 177 -10.55 1.72 27.89
CA GLY A 177 -9.87 2.64 26.95
C GLY A 177 -10.46 2.64 25.53
N SER A 178 -9.83 3.36 24.58
CA SER A 178 -10.27 3.39 23.17
C SER A 178 -9.72 2.23 22.35
N VAL A 179 -10.44 1.80 21.32
CA VAL A 179 -9.98 0.80 20.35
C VAL A 179 -9.75 1.45 19.00
N THR A 180 -8.60 1.21 18.39
CA THR A 180 -8.33 1.59 16.99
C THR A 180 -7.88 0.38 16.20
N VAL A 181 -8.59 0.08 15.12
CA VAL A 181 -8.23 -0.96 14.16
C VAL A 181 -7.91 -0.30 12.83
N ASN A 182 -6.70 -0.54 12.32
CA ASN A 182 -6.28 -0.10 11.00
C ASN A 182 -6.16 -1.33 10.08
N LEU A 183 -6.91 -1.33 8.98
CA LEU A 183 -6.86 -2.33 7.94
C LEU A 183 -6.36 -1.66 6.66
N LYS A 184 -5.32 -2.21 6.04
CA LYS A 184 -4.78 -1.70 4.77
C LYS A 184 -4.47 -2.84 3.81
N ASP A 185 -4.95 -2.79 2.57
CA ASP A 185 -4.80 -3.90 1.62
C ASP A 185 -5.26 -5.22 2.28
N VAL A 186 -6.51 -5.23 2.77
CA VAL A 186 -7.12 -6.42 3.40
C VAL A 186 -8.35 -6.84 2.61
N HIS A 187 -8.33 -8.06 2.10
CA HIS A 187 -9.42 -8.61 1.30
C HIS A 187 -10.19 -9.65 2.10
N MET A 188 -11.40 -9.31 2.55
CA MET A 188 -12.28 -10.22 3.28
C MET A 188 -13.33 -10.82 2.32
N VAL A 189 -13.03 -12.04 1.88
CA VAL A 189 -13.87 -12.84 1.00
C VAL A 189 -14.72 -13.78 1.85
N MET A 190 -16.03 -13.53 1.89
CA MET A 190 -16.98 -14.24 2.73
C MET A 190 -17.91 -15.07 1.85
N ASP A 191 -18.17 -16.31 2.24
CA ASP A 191 -19.34 -17.02 1.72
C ASP A 191 -20.63 -16.34 2.26
N SER A 192 -21.73 -16.53 1.53
CA SER A 192 -22.97 -15.71 1.51
C SER A 192 -23.71 -15.40 2.83
N SER A 193 -23.18 -15.73 4.01
CA SER A 193 -23.83 -15.49 5.31
C SER A 193 -22.95 -14.85 6.40
N GLY A 194 -21.67 -14.61 6.16
CA GLY A 194 -20.75 -14.06 7.17
C GLY A 194 -20.49 -12.56 7.05
N SER A 195 -20.28 -11.87 8.17
CA SER A 195 -19.91 -10.45 8.25
C SER A 195 -18.40 -10.26 8.11
N SER A 196 -17.93 -9.39 7.23
CA SER A 196 -16.49 -9.11 7.13
C SER A 196 -15.95 -8.48 8.41
N ILE A 197 -16.69 -7.54 9.00
CA ILE A 197 -16.39 -7.02 10.33
C ILE A 197 -17.66 -7.14 11.16
N ASP A 198 -17.52 -7.56 12.40
CA ASP A 198 -18.60 -7.63 13.37
C ASP A 198 -18.11 -7.02 14.68
N LEU A 199 -18.59 -5.81 14.96
CA LEU A 199 -18.29 -5.04 16.15
C LEU A 199 -19.46 -5.16 17.11
N LEU A 200 -19.23 -5.85 18.23
CA LEU A 200 -20.09 -5.83 19.39
C LEU A 200 -19.57 -4.76 20.36
N HIS A 201 -20.24 -3.62 20.40
CA HIS A 201 -19.86 -2.47 21.23
C HIS A 201 -20.91 -2.28 22.33
N ALA A 202 -20.53 -2.37 23.60
CA ALA A 202 -21.50 -2.32 24.72
C ALA A 202 -21.14 -1.33 25.83
N VAL A 203 -20.04 -0.62 25.70
CA VAL A 203 -19.53 0.33 26.71
C VAL A 203 -19.23 1.66 26.04
N ASN A 204 -19.29 2.76 26.80
CA ASN A 204 -19.19 4.11 26.24
C ASN A 204 -17.73 4.55 25.99
N GLN A 205 -16.93 3.73 25.31
CA GLN A 205 -15.60 4.13 24.84
C GLN A 205 -15.59 4.34 23.33
N THR A 206 -14.50 4.91 22.84
CA THR A 206 -14.36 5.23 21.42
C THR A 206 -13.81 4.04 20.66
N VAL A 207 -14.53 3.62 19.63
CA VAL A 207 -14.05 2.67 18.62
C VAL A 207 -13.76 3.41 17.32
N THR A 208 -12.57 3.19 16.77
CA THR A 208 -12.17 3.70 15.46
C THR A 208 -11.75 2.55 14.56
N ILE A 209 -12.37 2.44 13.38
CA ILE A 209 -11.97 1.49 12.34
C ILE A 209 -11.58 2.29 11.11
N ASN A 210 -10.32 2.17 10.71
CA ASN A 210 -9.79 2.78 9.48
C ASN A 210 -9.50 1.67 8.49
N CYS A 211 -10.06 1.79 7.28
CA CYS A 211 -9.87 0.86 6.19
C CYS A 211 -9.37 1.62 4.96
N GLU A 212 -8.27 1.13 4.39
CA GLU A 212 -7.63 1.71 3.21
C GLU A 212 -7.37 0.60 2.20
N ASP A 213 -7.81 0.75 0.95
CA ASP A 213 -7.58 -0.24 -0.12
C ASP A 213 -8.08 -1.65 0.28
N CYS A 214 -9.19 -1.74 1.00
CA CYS A 214 -9.73 -3.01 1.50
C CYS A 214 -10.94 -3.48 0.67
N THR A 215 -11.13 -4.80 0.59
CA THR A 215 -12.30 -5.40 -0.05
C THR A 215 -13.13 -6.15 0.99
N PHE A 216 -14.44 -5.87 1.05
CA PHE A 216 -15.40 -6.47 1.97
C PHE A 216 -16.60 -7.00 1.19
N THR A 217 -16.62 -8.32 0.98
CA THR A 217 -17.71 -9.01 0.27
C THR A 217 -18.88 -9.39 1.19
N GLY A 218 -18.63 -9.52 2.50
CA GLY A 218 -19.66 -9.71 3.51
C GLY A 218 -20.02 -8.41 4.21
N PRO A 219 -21.19 -8.32 4.87
CA PRO A 219 -21.61 -7.11 5.56
C PRO A 219 -20.64 -6.67 6.66
N LEU A 220 -20.59 -5.37 6.91
CA LEU A 220 -19.96 -4.78 8.08
C LEU A 220 -21.04 -4.55 9.13
N THR A 221 -21.06 -5.32 10.21
CA THR A 221 -22.03 -5.18 11.32
C THR A 221 -21.40 -4.33 12.42
N ILE A 222 -21.96 -3.15 12.67
CA ILE A 222 -21.34 -2.11 13.51
C ILE A 222 -22.33 -1.60 14.56
N ASP A 223 -22.06 -1.88 15.83
CA ASP A 223 -22.78 -1.26 16.94
C ASP A 223 -22.14 0.10 17.31
N CYS A 224 -22.95 1.16 17.39
CA CYS A 224 -22.53 2.53 17.71
C CYS A 224 -23.04 2.95 19.09
N ILE A 225 -22.14 3.10 20.06
CA ILE A 225 -22.49 3.45 21.45
C ILE A 225 -21.92 4.80 21.86
N ASN A 226 -20.80 5.24 21.28
CA ASN A 226 -20.15 6.50 21.63
C ASN A 226 -20.19 7.52 20.47
N ALA A 227 -20.43 8.79 20.81
CA ALA A 227 -20.48 9.89 19.83
C ALA A 227 -19.13 10.18 19.14
N SER A 228 -18.04 9.60 19.64
CA SER A 228 -16.70 9.71 19.07
C SER A 228 -16.34 8.51 18.18
N ASP A 229 -17.24 7.52 18.04
CA ASP A 229 -17.02 6.37 17.18
C ASP A 229 -16.85 6.82 15.73
N ALA A 230 -15.85 6.26 15.05
CA ALA A 230 -15.45 6.67 13.71
C ALA A 230 -15.11 5.46 12.83
N PHE A 231 -15.81 5.35 11.71
CA PHE A 231 -15.65 4.26 10.74
C PHE A 231 -15.29 4.85 9.38
N ASN A 232 -14.03 4.72 8.99
CA ASN A 232 -13.47 5.39 7.82
C ASN A 232 -13.04 4.37 6.77
N PHE A 233 -13.58 4.49 5.56
CA PHE A 233 -13.27 3.63 4.42
C PHE A 233 -12.79 4.50 3.27
N THR A 234 -11.55 4.29 2.84
CA THR A 234 -10.92 5.01 1.74
C THR A 234 -10.50 4.03 0.67
N ARG A 235 -10.94 4.25 -0.58
CA ARG A 235 -10.66 3.36 -1.73
C ARG A 235 -10.99 1.89 -1.46
N CYS A 236 -12.04 1.65 -0.69
CA CYS A 236 -12.49 0.30 -0.38
C CYS A 236 -13.55 -0.18 -1.37
N VAL A 237 -13.71 -1.49 -1.47
CA VAL A 237 -14.86 -2.15 -2.11
C VAL A 237 -15.75 -2.70 -0.99
N VAL A 238 -16.89 -2.06 -0.75
CA VAL A 238 -17.84 -2.41 0.31
C VAL A 238 -19.12 -2.98 -0.31
N THR A 239 -19.01 -4.15 -0.93
CA THR A 239 -20.12 -4.80 -1.65
C THR A 239 -21.04 -5.58 -0.72
N GLY A 240 -20.56 -6.01 0.46
CA GLY A 240 -21.39 -6.62 1.48
C GLY A 240 -22.31 -5.65 2.23
N GLY A 241 -22.08 -4.34 2.10
CA GLY A 241 -22.83 -3.30 2.80
C GLY A 241 -22.36 -3.00 4.22
N ILE A 242 -22.96 -1.99 4.84
CA ILE A 242 -22.77 -1.57 6.23
C ILE A 242 -24.11 -1.66 6.95
N ALA A 243 -24.21 -2.49 7.97
CA ALA A 243 -25.34 -2.53 8.87
C ALA A 243 -24.93 -1.88 10.20
N SER A 244 -25.42 -0.68 10.48
CA SER A 244 -25.25 -0.05 11.79
C SER A 244 -26.51 -0.18 12.64
N ASP A 245 -26.31 -0.23 13.95
CA ASP A 245 -27.43 -0.25 14.90
C ASP A 245 -28.22 1.07 14.89
N ALA A 246 -29.47 1.02 15.38
CA ALA A 246 -30.36 2.17 15.45
C ALA A 246 -30.09 3.09 16.67
N GLY A 247 -28.91 2.98 17.29
CA GLY A 247 -28.52 3.74 18.47
C GLY A 247 -28.53 5.26 18.19
N ALA A 248 -29.19 6.03 19.06
CA ALA A 248 -29.30 7.48 18.96
C ALA A 248 -28.01 8.22 19.36
N VAL A 249 -26.92 7.88 18.69
CA VAL A 249 -25.55 8.29 19.00
C VAL A 249 -24.97 9.03 17.80
N ALA A 250 -24.10 10.02 18.03
CA ALA A 250 -23.52 10.84 16.98
C ALA A 250 -22.25 10.23 16.34
N ALA A 251 -22.26 8.92 16.08
CA ALA A 251 -21.14 8.23 15.43
C ALA A 251 -20.94 8.69 13.98
N ALA A 252 -19.71 8.62 13.49
CA ALA A 252 -19.32 9.09 12.16
C ALA A 252 -18.91 7.94 11.23
N PHE A 253 -19.51 7.90 10.05
CA PHE A 253 -19.15 7.03 8.95
C PHE A 253 -18.60 7.88 7.79
N THR A 254 -17.42 7.56 7.30
CA THR A 254 -16.81 8.24 6.15
C THR A 254 -16.50 7.23 5.06
N LEU A 255 -17.10 7.41 3.89
CA LEU A 255 -16.80 6.67 2.67
C LEU A 255 -16.13 7.64 1.69
N LYS A 256 -14.91 7.31 1.27
CA LYS A 256 -14.13 8.15 0.35
C LYS A 256 -13.56 7.33 -0.80
N ASP A 257 -13.74 7.80 -2.03
CA ASP A 257 -13.18 7.22 -3.26
C ASP A 257 -13.46 5.70 -3.38
N SER A 258 -14.58 5.23 -2.81
CA SER A 258 -14.89 3.81 -2.59
C SER A 258 -16.03 3.32 -3.48
N GLU A 259 -16.03 2.03 -3.80
CA GLU A 259 -17.18 1.33 -4.35
C GLU A 259 -18.06 0.83 -3.21
N VAL A 260 -19.37 1.11 -3.27
CA VAL A 260 -20.31 0.81 -2.19
C VAL A 260 -21.60 0.24 -2.78
N LEU A 261 -22.10 -0.84 -2.19
CA LEU A 261 -23.43 -1.37 -2.55
C LEU A 261 -24.52 -0.35 -2.18
N HIS A 262 -25.33 0.08 -3.15
CA HIS A 262 -26.37 1.11 -2.97
C HIS A 262 -27.37 0.79 -1.85
N ALA A 263 -27.91 -0.43 -1.84
CA ALA A 263 -28.80 -0.92 -0.78
C ALA A 263 -28.04 -1.42 0.46
N GLY A 264 -26.72 -1.26 0.47
CA GLY A 264 -25.82 -1.89 1.43
C GLY A 264 -25.77 -1.18 2.77
N ILE A 265 -26.07 0.12 2.86
CA ILE A 265 -26.12 0.82 4.15
C ILE A 265 -27.51 0.67 4.74
N THR A 266 -27.64 -0.11 5.81
CA THR A 266 -28.92 -0.45 6.44
C THR A 266 -28.89 -0.15 7.93
N GLY A 267 -30.04 0.21 8.50
CA GLY A 267 -30.16 0.59 9.91
C GLY A 267 -29.87 2.06 10.19
N GLY A 268 -29.11 2.31 11.25
CA GLY A 268 -28.67 3.64 11.69
C GLY A 268 -29.71 4.49 12.43
N HIS A 269 -29.30 5.70 12.82
CA HIS A 269 -30.13 6.73 13.45
C HIS A 269 -29.81 8.12 12.89
N GLY A 270 -30.75 9.06 12.89
CA GLY A 270 -30.56 10.41 12.36
C GLY A 270 -29.47 11.24 13.04
N SER A 271 -28.99 10.80 14.20
CA SER A 271 -27.86 11.41 14.91
C SER A 271 -26.51 10.96 14.36
N GLN A 272 -26.46 9.77 13.74
CA GLN A 272 -25.26 9.24 13.11
C GLN A 272 -25.06 9.96 11.77
N THR A 273 -23.81 10.31 11.46
CA THR A 273 -23.48 11.05 10.23
C THR A 273 -22.81 10.14 9.22
N LEU A 274 -23.33 10.11 7.99
CA LEU A 274 -22.70 9.45 6.86
C LEU A 274 -22.11 10.51 5.93
N THR A 275 -20.79 10.57 5.84
CA THR A 275 -20.07 11.43 4.88
C THR A 275 -19.65 10.60 3.67
N VAL A 276 -20.11 10.99 2.49
CA VAL A 276 -19.76 10.34 1.23
C VAL A 276 -18.98 11.30 0.35
N VAL A 277 -17.79 10.87 -0.06
CA VAL A 277 -16.87 11.65 -0.89
C VAL A 277 -16.48 10.81 -2.10
N ASN A 278 -16.90 11.24 -3.29
CA ASN A 278 -16.55 10.60 -4.56
C ASN A 278 -16.79 9.07 -4.65
N CYS A 279 -17.78 8.54 -3.94
CA CYS A 279 -18.08 7.10 -3.97
C CYS A 279 -19.01 6.74 -5.14
N TRP A 280 -18.99 5.46 -5.53
CA TRP A 280 -19.76 4.95 -6.65
C TRP A 280 -20.50 3.65 -6.27
N THR A 281 -21.53 3.31 -7.04
CA THR A 281 -22.26 2.04 -6.92
C THR A 281 -22.50 1.41 -8.31
N PRO A 282 -22.52 0.06 -8.44
CA PRO A 282 -22.54 -0.64 -9.73
C PRO A 282 -23.63 -0.32 -10.77
N LEU A 283 -24.60 0.54 -10.47
CA LEU A 283 -25.77 0.78 -11.33
C LEU A 283 -26.16 2.27 -11.48
N ALA A 284 -25.53 3.19 -10.74
CA ALA A 284 -25.82 4.62 -10.79
C ALA A 284 -24.72 5.43 -10.09
N PRO A 285 -24.60 6.74 -10.35
CA PRO A 285 -23.92 7.64 -9.41
C PRO A 285 -24.49 7.45 -8.01
N PHE A 286 -23.64 7.44 -6.99
CA PHE A 286 -24.09 7.24 -5.61
C PHE A 286 -24.91 8.46 -5.16
N ASP A 287 -26.24 8.33 -5.08
CA ASP A 287 -27.09 9.30 -4.38
C ASP A 287 -27.09 8.96 -2.89
N ALA A 288 -26.43 9.79 -2.08
CA ALA A 288 -26.37 9.52 -0.65
C ALA A 288 -27.73 9.70 0.04
N ASN A 289 -28.72 10.35 -0.57
CA ASN A 289 -30.07 10.42 0.03
C ASN A 289 -30.81 9.08 -0.07
N ASP A 290 -30.52 8.28 -1.11
CA ASP A 290 -31.10 6.96 -1.29
C ASP A 290 -30.39 5.89 -0.43
N ALA A 291 -29.10 6.09 -0.17
CA ALA A 291 -28.25 5.18 0.60
C ALA A 291 -28.12 5.54 2.10
N ALA A 292 -28.65 6.68 2.56
CA ALA A 292 -28.47 7.13 3.94
C ALA A 292 -29.17 6.25 4.97
N GLY A 293 -30.12 5.38 4.58
CA GLY A 293 -30.99 4.73 5.56
C GLY A 293 -31.64 5.77 6.49
N SER A 294 -31.38 5.66 7.79
CA SER A 294 -31.80 6.67 8.79
C SER A 294 -30.74 7.71 9.15
N HIS A 295 -29.53 7.66 8.57
CA HIS A 295 -28.42 8.56 8.85
C HIS A 295 -28.65 9.98 8.32
N THR A 296 -27.98 10.97 8.92
CA THR A 296 -27.82 12.28 8.28
C THR A 296 -26.68 12.20 7.26
N ALA A 297 -27.02 12.26 5.96
CA ALA A 297 -26.02 12.21 4.89
C ALA A 297 -25.43 13.59 4.57
N ALA A 298 -24.11 13.64 4.47
CA ALA A 298 -23.35 14.77 3.94
C ALA A 298 -22.59 14.34 2.68
N ILE A 299 -23.01 14.83 1.53
CA ILE A 299 -22.28 14.61 0.26
C ILE A 299 -21.25 15.72 0.11
N LYS A 300 -19.97 15.34 -0.02
CA LYS A 300 -18.93 16.27 -0.45
C LYS A 300 -18.50 15.90 -1.86
N THR A 301 -18.83 16.74 -2.82
CA THR A 301 -18.26 16.66 -4.16
C THR A 301 -16.95 17.43 -4.17
N GLU A 302 -15.83 16.73 -4.28
CA GLU A 302 -14.55 17.37 -4.58
C GLU A 302 -14.49 17.74 -6.08
N ASN A 303 -13.67 18.73 -6.43
CA ASN A 303 -13.53 19.20 -7.82
C ASN A 303 -12.63 18.25 -8.63
N ASN A 304 -13.06 17.00 -8.77
CA ASN A 304 -12.33 15.92 -9.43
C ASN A 304 -12.87 15.69 -10.85
N VAL A 305 -12.08 15.03 -11.69
CA VAL A 305 -12.51 14.55 -13.02
C VAL A 305 -12.91 13.08 -12.88
N PHE A 306 -14.06 12.69 -13.42
CA PHE A 306 -14.57 11.32 -13.37
C PHE A 306 -14.56 10.66 -14.75
N VAL A 307 -14.25 9.37 -14.79
CA VAL A 307 -14.30 8.51 -15.97
C VAL A 307 -15.11 7.26 -15.66
N ASP A 308 -16.04 6.90 -16.54
CA ASP A 308 -16.88 5.70 -16.47
C ASP A 308 -16.94 5.05 -17.86
N ALA A 309 -16.60 3.77 -17.95
CA ALA A 309 -16.60 3.03 -19.21
C ALA A 309 -17.98 2.99 -19.89
N ASN A 310 -19.05 3.23 -19.13
CA ASN A 310 -20.43 3.24 -19.60
C ASN A 310 -20.99 4.66 -19.82
N ALA A 311 -20.16 5.70 -19.70
CA ALA A 311 -20.62 7.08 -19.85
C ALA A 311 -21.14 7.38 -21.26
N VAL A 312 -22.08 8.32 -21.35
CA VAL A 312 -22.59 8.82 -22.63
C VAL A 312 -21.73 10.00 -23.08
N ALA A 313 -20.84 9.77 -24.05
CA ALA A 313 -19.86 10.73 -24.55
C ALA A 313 -20.43 12.14 -24.84
N SER A 314 -21.63 12.22 -25.41
CA SER A 314 -22.25 13.49 -25.81
C SER A 314 -22.68 14.39 -24.64
N LEU A 315 -22.68 13.87 -23.42
CA LEU A 315 -23.09 14.59 -22.21
C LEU A 315 -21.91 14.84 -21.25
N ALA A 316 -20.73 14.32 -21.56
CA ALA A 316 -19.59 14.30 -20.67
C ALA A 316 -19.05 15.70 -20.35
N ASN A 317 -18.91 16.00 -19.05
CA ASN A 317 -18.20 17.19 -18.54
C ASN A 317 -17.19 16.85 -17.43
N GLY A 318 -17.04 15.54 -17.17
CA GLY A 318 -16.14 14.99 -16.17
C GLY A 318 -16.64 15.10 -14.73
N SER A 319 -17.89 15.50 -14.49
CA SER A 319 -18.50 15.38 -13.16
C SER A 319 -18.95 13.94 -12.91
N ILE A 320 -19.21 13.57 -11.64
CA ILE A 320 -19.70 12.21 -11.33
C ILE A 320 -21.07 11.90 -11.98
N ALA A 321 -21.89 12.91 -12.25
CA ALA A 321 -23.19 12.77 -12.91
C ALA A 321 -23.08 12.71 -14.45
N ALA A 322 -21.95 13.16 -15.00
CA ALA A 322 -21.67 13.17 -16.43
C ALA A 322 -20.16 12.93 -16.67
N PRO A 323 -19.66 11.73 -16.33
CA PRO A 323 -18.25 11.38 -16.45
C PRO A 323 -17.81 11.32 -17.92
N TYR A 324 -16.50 11.34 -18.15
CA TYR A 324 -15.94 11.00 -19.45
C TYR A 324 -16.01 9.49 -19.69
N ASP A 325 -16.18 9.08 -20.94
CA ASP A 325 -16.23 7.68 -21.36
C ASP A 325 -14.84 7.03 -21.55
N THR A 326 -13.80 7.86 -21.63
CA THR A 326 -12.43 7.42 -21.85
C THR A 326 -11.44 8.05 -20.87
N VAL A 327 -10.40 7.29 -20.51
CA VAL A 327 -9.32 7.76 -19.63
C VAL A 327 -8.56 8.92 -20.28
N GLN A 328 -8.35 8.90 -21.60
CA GLN A 328 -7.71 10.00 -22.34
C GLN A 328 -8.47 11.31 -22.19
N ALA A 329 -9.79 11.30 -22.38
CA ALA A 329 -10.61 12.50 -22.24
C ALA A 329 -10.58 13.02 -20.79
N GLY A 330 -10.61 12.10 -19.83
CA GLY A 330 -10.44 12.43 -18.41
C GLY A 330 -9.11 13.12 -18.11
N ILE A 331 -7.99 12.53 -18.55
CA ILE A 331 -6.65 13.11 -18.38
C ILE A 331 -6.54 14.50 -19.02
N ALA A 332 -7.05 14.65 -20.26
CA ALA A 332 -7.04 15.92 -20.98
C ALA A 332 -7.85 17.03 -20.27
N ALA A 333 -8.84 16.65 -19.46
CA ALA A 333 -9.67 17.58 -18.70
C ALA A 333 -9.10 17.94 -17.32
N MET A 334 -8.02 17.31 -16.88
CA MET A 334 -7.36 17.65 -15.62
C MET A 334 -6.68 19.02 -15.72
N THR A 335 -6.72 19.78 -14.63
CA THR A 335 -6.16 21.14 -14.56
C THR A 335 -5.55 21.42 -13.19
N ALA A 336 -4.93 22.59 -13.02
CA ALA A 336 -4.44 23.03 -11.71
C ALA A 336 -5.53 23.08 -10.61
N THR A 337 -6.81 23.20 -10.97
CA THR A 337 -7.95 23.19 -10.03
C THR A 337 -8.67 21.85 -9.97
N ARG A 338 -8.45 20.96 -10.95
CA ARG A 338 -8.99 19.60 -11.03
C ARG A 338 -7.84 18.61 -11.17
N LYS A 339 -7.08 18.44 -10.10
CA LYS A 339 -5.82 17.66 -10.10
C LYS A 339 -5.99 16.16 -9.97
N THR A 340 -7.20 15.69 -9.66
CA THR A 340 -7.48 14.28 -9.42
C THR A 340 -8.41 13.75 -10.51
N LEU A 341 -7.98 12.68 -11.16
CA LEU A 341 -8.79 11.85 -12.04
C LEU A 341 -9.23 10.61 -11.26
N LEU A 342 -10.53 10.38 -11.19
CA LEU A 342 -11.16 9.22 -10.59
C LEU A 342 -11.71 8.32 -11.70
N ILE A 343 -11.22 7.10 -11.76
CA ILE A 343 -11.61 6.10 -12.75
C ILE A 343 -12.54 5.10 -12.06
N LEU A 344 -13.81 5.03 -12.49
CA LEU A 344 -14.77 4.12 -11.91
C LEU A 344 -14.46 2.66 -12.28
N PRO A 345 -14.90 1.66 -11.49
CA PRO A 345 -14.72 0.25 -11.83
C PRO A 345 -15.19 -0.06 -13.26
N GLY A 346 -14.37 -0.81 -14.00
CA GLY A 346 -14.63 -1.08 -15.41
C GLY A 346 -13.38 -1.41 -16.20
N SER A 347 -13.56 -1.73 -17.49
CA SER A 347 -12.47 -2.00 -18.43
C SER A 347 -12.36 -0.87 -19.45
N TYR A 348 -11.20 -0.25 -19.55
CA TYR A 348 -10.93 0.92 -20.36
C TYR A 348 -9.85 0.61 -21.40
N THR A 349 -10.23 0.55 -22.67
CA THR A 349 -9.23 0.36 -23.74
C THR A 349 -8.66 1.69 -24.17
N LEU A 350 -7.35 1.85 -24.05
CA LEU A 350 -6.66 3.05 -24.54
C LEU A 350 -6.60 3.03 -26.08
N ALA A 351 -6.89 4.16 -26.72
CA ALA A 351 -6.78 4.26 -28.18
C ALA A 351 -5.32 4.25 -28.68
N GLY A 352 -4.36 4.53 -27.80
CA GLY A 352 -2.93 4.65 -28.08
C GLY A 352 -2.15 4.97 -26.81
N SER A 353 -0.88 5.38 -26.95
CA SER A 353 -0.08 5.85 -25.82
C SER A 353 -0.72 7.09 -25.21
N THR A 354 -0.92 7.08 -23.89
CA THR A 354 -1.60 8.17 -23.19
C THR A 354 -0.59 9.02 -22.44
N ALA A 355 -0.42 10.27 -22.87
CA ALA A 355 0.46 11.22 -22.20
C ALA A 355 -0.15 11.66 -20.87
N LEU A 356 0.62 11.53 -19.79
CA LEU A 356 0.26 12.05 -18.49
C LEU A 356 0.46 13.57 -18.44
N PRO A 357 -0.38 14.31 -17.71
CA PRO A 357 -0.33 15.76 -17.70
C PRO A 357 0.88 16.21 -16.90
N VAL A 358 1.79 16.94 -17.56
CA VAL A 358 3.02 17.42 -16.93
C VAL A 358 2.95 18.87 -16.48
N ALA A 359 2.00 19.66 -16.97
CA ALA A 359 1.91 21.11 -16.71
C ALA A 359 1.56 21.49 -15.26
N THR A 360 1.31 20.53 -14.38
CA THR A 360 0.90 20.77 -13.00
C THR A 360 1.46 19.67 -12.10
N THR A 361 2.16 20.05 -11.04
CA THR A 361 2.63 19.12 -10.01
C THR A 361 1.51 18.76 -9.02
N GLY A 362 1.57 17.56 -8.46
CA GLY A 362 0.62 17.01 -7.50
C GLY A 362 -0.64 16.43 -8.13
N MET A 363 -0.56 15.96 -9.38
CA MET A 363 -1.67 15.29 -10.07
C MET A 363 -1.86 13.88 -9.53
N LYS A 364 -3.11 13.41 -9.51
CA LYS A 364 -3.49 12.07 -9.03
C LYS A 364 -4.39 11.37 -10.03
N ILE A 365 -4.11 10.10 -10.31
CA ILE A 365 -4.99 9.20 -11.06
C ILE A 365 -5.33 8.04 -10.12
N ILE A 366 -6.61 7.88 -9.80
CA ILE A 366 -7.04 6.94 -8.77
C ILE A 366 -8.17 6.08 -9.33
N GLY A 367 -8.05 4.76 -9.25
CA GLY A 367 -9.19 3.86 -9.45
C GLY A 367 -10.07 3.80 -8.21
N VAL A 368 -11.37 3.98 -8.40
CA VAL A 368 -12.36 3.89 -7.32
C VAL A 368 -12.58 2.41 -6.99
N GLY A 369 -12.56 2.07 -5.70
CA GLY A 369 -12.65 0.67 -5.27
C GLY A 369 -11.37 -0.14 -5.52
N GLY A 370 -10.20 0.49 -5.41
CA GLY A 370 -8.89 -0.17 -5.60
C GLY A 370 -8.67 -0.62 -7.04
N SER A 371 -7.86 -1.67 -7.23
CA SER A 371 -7.45 -2.26 -8.52
C SER A 371 -8.56 -2.75 -9.48
N SER A 372 -9.84 -2.51 -9.16
CA SER A 372 -11.03 -2.83 -9.97
C SER A 372 -11.15 -2.03 -11.28
N ALA A 373 -10.46 -0.89 -11.40
CA ALA A 373 -10.33 -0.16 -12.66
C ALA A 373 -9.23 -0.79 -13.53
N VAL A 374 -9.63 -1.44 -14.63
CA VAL A 374 -8.72 -2.14 -15.54
C VAL A 374 -8.48 -1.31 -16.79
N ILE A 375 -7.26 -0.85 -16.97
CA ILE A 375 -6.80 -0.14 -18.16
C ILE A 375 -6.12 -1.14 -19.09
N ILE A 376 -6.66 -1.28 -20.30
CA ILE A 376 -6.14 -2.14 -21.35
C ILE A 376 -5.36 -1.25 -22.32
N ALA A 377 -4.06 -1.49 -22.45
CA ALA A 377 -3.23 -0.76 -23.39
C ALA A 377 -3.75 -0.97 -24.83
N GLY A 378 -3.68 0.09 -25.65
CA GLY A 378 -4.07 -0.01 -27.05
C GLY A 378 -3.14 -0.96 -27.80
N ALA A 379 -3.66 -1.82 -28.68
CA ALA A 379 -2.89 -2.87 -29.37
C ALA A 379 -1.63 -2.38 -30.12
N ASN A 380 -1.58 -1.10 -30.47
CA ASN A 380 -0.46 -0.48 -31.18
C ASN A 380 0.37 0.50 -30.32
N ALA A 381 0.00 0.76 -29.07
CA ALA A 381 0.62 1.76 -28.20
C ALA A 381 1.97 1.29 -27.64
N ASN A 382 3.06 2.02 -27.87
CA ASN A 382 4.41 1.70 -27.34
C ASN A 382 4.50 1.75 -25.82
N GLN A 383 3.54 2.40 -25.18
CA GLN A 383 3.38 2.45 -23.74
C GLN A 383 1.91 2.70 -23.41
N ALA A 384 1.41 2.23 -22.26
CA ALA A 384 0.06 2.62 -21.81
C ALA A 384 0.07 4.09 -21.38
N PHE A 385 0.96 4.42 -20.45
CA PHE A 385 1.19 5.78 -19.98
C PHE A 385 2.58 6.26 -20.33
N SER A 386 2.66 7.52 -20.78
CA SER A 386 3.91 8.22 -21.03
C SER A 386 3.99 9.45 -20.15
N LEU A 387 5.03 9.53 -19.34
CA LEU A 387 5.37 10.72 -18.57
C LEU A 387 6.61 11.34 -19.21
N THR A 388 6.45 12.51 -19.83
CA THR A 388 7.57 13.27 -20.39
C THR A 388 7.52 14.66 -19.78
N PRO A 389 8.07 14.82 -18.55
CA PRO A 389 8.16 16.11 -17.91
C PRO A 389 9.02 17.01 -18.81
N GLY A 390 8.40 17.87 -19.62
CA GLY A 390 9.15 18.83 -20.41
C GLY A 390 9.88 19.81 -19.50
N ALA A 391 10.79 20.62 -20.05
CA ALA A 391 11.53 21.65 -19.33
C ALA A 391 10.60 22.52 -18.46
N GLN A 392 10.54 22.18 -17.18
CA GLN A 392 9.76 22.88 -16.16
C GLN A 392 10.69 23.14 -14.98
N GLY A 393 10.68 24.39 -14.51
CA GLY A 393 11.38 24.73 -13.28
C GLY A 393 10.67 24.13 -12.07
N GLY A 394 11.43 23.49 -11.19
CA GLY A 394 10.95 22.98 -9.90
C GLY A 394 10.58 21.50 -9.89
N ALA A 395 10.10 21.02 -8.74
CA ALA A 395 9.78 19.61 -8.53
C ALA A 395 8.43 19.20 -9.14
N PHE A 396 8.43 18.16 -9.96
CA PHE A 396 7.24 17.53 -10.51
C PHE A 396 6.88 16.27 -9.71
N ALA A 397 5.61 16.12 -9.36
CA ALA A 397 5.09 14.95 -8.66
C ALA A 397 3.77 14.46 -9.25
N ILE A 398 3.65 13.14 -9.42
CA ILE A 398 2.41 12.47 -9.80
C ILE A 398 2.18 11.22 -8.94
N THR A 399 0.91 10.93 -8.68
CA THR A 399 0.47 9.69 -8.01
C THR A 399 -0.49 8.93 -8.91
N ILE A 400 -0.27 7.64 -9.08
CA ILE A 400 -1.19 6.71 -9.72
C ILE A 400 -1.52 5.63 -8.69
N GLU A 401 -2.79 5.41 -8.42
CA GLU A 401 -3.23 4.57 -7.31
C GLU A 401 -4.44 3.70 -7.66
N GLY A 402 -4.44 2.45 -7.20
CA GLY A 402 -5.60 1.56 -7.28
C GLY A 402 -6.03 1.27 -8.72
N ILE A 403 -5.11 0.89 -9.60
CA ILE A 403 -5.47 0.55 -10.99
C ILE A 403 -4.74 -0.71 -11.46
N THR A 404 -5.40 -1.47 -12.33
CA THR A 404 -4.78 -2.56 -13.08
C THR A 404 -4.44 -2.07 -14.49
N ILE A 405 -3.21 -2.30 -14.96
CA ILE A 405 -2.78 -2.03 -16.33
C ILE A 405 -2.46 -3.35 -17.02
N ASN A 406 -3.30 -3.73 -17.98
CA ASN A 406 -3.14 -4.94 -18.78
C ASN A 406 -2.51 -4.61 -20.14
N GLN A 407 -1.38 -5.26 -20.43
CA GLN A 407 -0.67 -5.15 -21.70
C GLN A 407 -0.53 -6.52 -22.34
N TYR A 408 -1.15 -6.67 -23.51
CA TYR A 408 -1.16 -7.91 -24.29
C TYR A 408 -0.38 -7.79 -25.60
N ALA A 409 0.52 -6.80 -25.70
CA ALA A 409 1.39 -6.62 -26.86
C ALA A 409 2.69 -5.85 -26.50
N ALA A 410 3.72 -6.54 -26.01
CA ALA A 410 5.17 -6.21 -26.06
C ALA A 410 5.63 -4.75 -25.81
N LYS A 411 4.89 -3.94 -25.07
CA LYS A 411 5.07 -2.48 -24.99
C LYS A 411 4.99 -2.05 -23.51
N LYS A 412 5.39 -0.85 -23.13
CA LYS A 412 5.76 -0.50 -21.74
C LYS A 412 4.55 -0.15 -20.87
N GLY A 413 4.50 -0.57 -19.60
CA GLY A 413 3.52 -0.16 -18.58
C GLY A 413 3.43 1.36 -18.44
N LEU A 414 4.42 1.88 -17.72
CA LEU A 414 4.69 3.30 -17.57
C LEU A 414 6.07 3.61 -18.17
N TYR A 415 6.10 4.53 -19.14
CA TYR A 415 7.34 5.07 -19.68
C TYR A 415 7.59 6.47 -19.10
N ILE A 416 8.77 6.69 -18.52
CA ILE A 416 9.20 7.96 -17.95
C ILE A 416 10.41 8.44 -18.77
N ASP A 417 10.24 9.57 -19.45
CA ASP A 417 11.27 10.20 -20.27
C ASP A 417 11.74 11.48 -19.57
N ASP A 418 12.83 11.37 -18.81
CA ASP A 418 13.49 12.49 -18.13
C ASP A 418 14.79 12.86 -18.86
N THR A 419 14.60 13.39 -20.07
CA THR A 419 15.70 13.89 -20.92
C THR A 419 15.79 15.42 -20.92
N SER A 420 14.85 16.12 -20.28
CA SER A 420 14.72 17.58 -20.38
C SER A 420 14.13 18.30 -19.16
N ILE A 421 13.91 17.58 -18.05
CA ILE A 421 13.91 18.07 -16.67
C ILE A 421 14.66 19.38 -16.39
N ASP A 422 14.27 20.22 -15.42
CA ASP A 422 15.13 21.25 -14.78
C ASP A 422 15.00 21.20 -13.22
N GLY A 423 14.52 20.08 -12.68
CA GLY A 423 14.16 19.87 -11.27
C GLY A 423 14.04 18.38 -10.90
N SER A 424 13.36 18.04 -9.80
CA SER A 424 13.17 16.63 -9.41
C SER A 424 11.86 16.06 -9.95
N VAL A 425 11.86 14.76 -10.30
CA VAL A 425 10.67 14.01 -10.71
C VAL A 425 10.33 13.00 -9.62
N THR A 426 9.11 13.05 -9.09
CA THR A 426 8.59 12.05 -8.15
C THR A 426 7.38 11.33 -8.73
N VAL A 427 7.47 10.01 -8.88
CA VAL A 427 6.35 9.17 -9.30
C VAL A 427 6.00 8.22 -8.16
N ASN A 428 4.74 8.23 -7.74
CA ASN A 428 4.23 7.32 -6.72
C ASN A 428 3.21 6.38 -7.36
N LEU A 429 3.48 5.07 -7.35
CA LEU A 429 2.55 4.02 -7.74
C LEU A 429 2.13 3.27 -6.47
N LYS A 430 0.83 3.23 -6.18
CA LYS A 430 0.29 2.55 -5.00
C LYS A 430 -0.87 1.64 -5.37
N ASP A 431 -0.88 0.40 -4.91
CA ASP A 431 -1.89 -0.60 -5.35
C ASP A 431 -2.05 -0.62 -6.88
N VAL A 432 -0.91 -0.66 -7.60
CA VAL A 432 -0.90 -0.74 -9.07
C VAL A 432 -0.52 -2.17 -9.49
N HIS A 433 -1.34 -2.75 -10.36
CA HIS A 433 -1.16 -4.12 -10.84
C HIS A 433 -0.83 -4.06 -12.33
N MET A 434 0.42 -4.35 -12.71
CA MET A 434 0.83 -4.35 -14.12
C MET A 434 0.99 -5.78 -14.64
N VAL A 435 0.10 -6.15 -15.56
CA VAL A 435 0.07 -7.47 -16.20
C VAL A 435 0.62 -7.33 -17.62
N MET A 436 1.76 -7.98 -17.89
CA MET A 436 2.54 -7.87 -19.13
C MET A 436 2.63 -9.24 -19.80
N ASP A 437 2.61 -9.27 -21.14
CA ASP A 437 2.74 -10.48 -21.94
C ASP A 437 4.21 -10.81 -22.26
N SER A 438 4.94 -11.37 -21.30
CA SER A 438 6.27 -12.00 -21.46
C SER A 438 7.44 -11.19 -22.05
N SER A 439 7.25 -10.03 -22.66
CA SER A 439 8.34 -9.27 -23.33
C SER A 439 8.31 -7.75 -23.18
N GLY A 440 7.37 -7.18 -22.39
CA GLY A 440 7.29 -5.74 -22.15
C GLY A 440 7.70 -5.35 -20.73
N ASP A 441 8.24 -4.14 -20.57
CA ASP A 441 8.63 -3.59 -19.27
C ASP A 441 7.41 -3.05 -18.52
N SER A 442 7.28 -3.35 -17.22
CA SER A 442 6.27 -2.72 -16.38
C SER A 442 6.56 -1.23 -16.20
N VAL A 443 7.82 -0.88 -15.95
CA VAL A 443 8.27 0.51 -15.86
C VAL A 443 9.57 0.65 -16.61
N ASP A 444 9.64 1.67 -17.44
CA ASP A 444 10.83 2.03 -18.21
C ASP A 444 11.15 3.50 -17.94
N LEU A 445 12.29 3.74 -17.30
CA LEU A 445 12.82 5.05 -17.02
C LEU A 445 14.02 5.29 -17.94
N LEU A 446 13.88 6.29 -18.80
CA LEU A 446 15.00 6.90 -19.52
C LEU A 446 15.38 8.19 -18.81
N HIS A 447 16.41 8.12 -17.95
CA HIS A 447 16.97 9.30 -17.28
C HIS A 447 18.32 9.65 -17.88
N ALA A 448 18.44 10.84 -18.47
CA ALA A 448 19.68 11.27 -19.12
C ALA A 448 20.32 12.51 -18.48
N VAL A 449 19.66 13.12 -17.49
CA VAL A 449 20.06 14.44 -16.99
C VAL A 449 20.68 14.35 -15.60
N SER A 450 22.01 14.47 -15.54
CA SER A 450 22.78 14.23 -14.32
C SER A 450 22.60 15.28 -13.22
N GLY A 451 21.94 16.41 -13.49
CA GLY A 451 21.66 17.44 -12.50
C GLY A 451 20.37 17.21 -11.70
N GLN A 452 19.61 16.16 -12.03
CA GLN A 452 18.21 16.02 -11.62
C GLN A 452 17.94 14.70 -10.95
N LEU A 453 17.07 14.78 -9.95
CA LEU A 453 16.74 13.68 -9.08
C LEU A 453 15.44 13.02 -9.54
N VAL A 454 15.48 11.73 -9.84
CA VAL A 454 14.28 10.91 -10.01
C VAL A 454 14.02 10.08 -8.74
N ILE A 455 12.80 10.17 -8.24
CA ILE A 455 12.29 9.38 -7.12
C ILE A 455 11.11 8.55 -7.60
N LEU A 456 11.25 7.23 -7.61
CA LEU A 456 10.15 6.30 -7.87
C LEU A 456 9.77 5.58 -6.58
N ASN A 457 8.52 5.72 -6.16
CA ASN A 457 7.96 5.05 -5.00
C ASN A 457 6.89 4.06 -5.44
N PHE A 458 7.06 2.80 -5.11
CA PHE A 458 6.13 1.72 -5.36
C PHE A 458 5.65 1.13 -4.03
N GLU A 459 4.34 1.06 -3.82
CA GLU A 459 3.73 0.53 -2.61
C GLU A 459 2.60 -0.44 -2.97
N ASP A 460 2.53 -1.59 -2.30
CA ASP A 460 1.41 -2.55 -2.42
C ASP A 460 1.11 -2.96 -3.88
N SER A 461 2.14 -3.00 -4.73
CA SER A 461 1.99 -3.12 -6.18
C SER A 461 2.53 -4.44 -6.71
N THR A 462 1.88 -4.99 -7.74
CA THR A 462 2.27 -6.27 -8.37
C THR A 462 2.68 -6.04 -9.81
N PHE A 463 3.84 -6.55 -10.20
CA PHE A 463 4.41 -6.37 -11.54
C PHE A 463 4.79 -7.72 -12.14
N THR A 464 4.54 -7.91 -13.43
CA THR A 464 4.85 -9.16 -14.13
C THR A 464 5.92 -8.99 -15.22
N GLY A 465 6.07 -7.78 -15.78
CA GLY A 465 7.15 -7.45 -16.72
C GLY A 465 8.32 -6.75 -16.03
N PRO A 466 9.55 -6.85 -16.57
CA PRO A 466 10.74 -6.26 -15.95
C PRO A 466 10.65 -4.74 -15.76
N PHE A 467 11.56 -4.21 -14.95
CA PHE A 467 11.84 -2.78 -14.88
C PHE A 467 13.08 -2.49 -15.72
N ALA A 468 13.06 -1.42 -16.50
CA ALA A 468 14.24 -0.86 -17.16
C ALA A 468 14.52 0.51 -16.51
N ILE A 469 15.63 0.63 -15.79
CA ILE A 469 15.97 1.83 -15.01
C ILE A 469 17.34 2.34 -15.44
N ASP A 470 17.33 3.39 -16.25
CA ASP A 470 18.51 4.20 -16.50
C ASP A 470 18.60 5.26 -15.40
N SER A 471 19.78 5.40 -14.79
CA SER A 471 20.06 6.41 -13.78
C SER A 471 20.99 7.46 -14.36
N ALA A 472 20.85 8.72 -13.92
CA ALA A 472 21.75 9.79 -14.34
C ALA A 472 22.33 10.55 -13.14
N ASN A 473 21.77 10.40 -11.94
CA ASN A 473 22.11 11.22 -10.78
C ASN A 473 22.31 10.37 -9.52
N ALA A 474 23.35 10.68 -8.74
CA ALA A 474 23.65 9.99 -7.47
C ALA A 474 22.56 10.18 -6.39
N GLY A 475 21.68 11.16 -6.59
CA GLY A 475 20.50 11.36 -5.78
C GLY A 475 19.37 10.38 -6.09
N ASP A 476 19.34 9.71 -7.25
CA ASP A 476 18.19 8.91 -7.69
C ASP A 476 17.78 7.86 -6.63
N ARG A 477 16.47 7.72 -6.40
CA ARG A 477 15.88 6.84 -5.38
C ARG A 477 14.78 5.96 -5.96
N PHE A 478 14.88 4.66 -5.74
CA PHE A 478 13.91 3.67 -6.19
C PHE A 478 13.44 2.84 -4.98
N ASN A 479 12.23 3.11 -4.50
CA ASN A 479 11.69 2.56 -3.27
C ASN A 479 10.55 1.59 -3.56
N PHE A 480 10.64 0.36 -3.07
CA PHE A 480 9.66 -0.69 -3.27
C PHE A 480 9.22 -1.25 -1.92
N THR A 481 7.97 -1.01 -1.53
CA THR A 481 7.40 -1.51 -0.27
C THR A 481 6.24 -2.45 -0.55
N ARG A 482 6.30 -3.68 -0.02
CA ARG A 482 5.25 -4.71 -0.20
C ARG A 482 4.90 -4.96 -1.67
N CYS A 483 5.91 -4.91 -2.53
CA CYS A 483 5.73 -5.13 -3.96
C CYS A 483 6.06 -6.58 -4.34
N VAL A 484 5.42 -7.08 -5.39
CA VAL A 484 5.84 -8.31 -6.08
C VAL A 484 6.55 -7.87 -7.36
N LEU A 485 7.86 -8.09 -7.40
CA LEU A 485 8.74 -7.58 -8.43
C LEU A 485 9.30 -8.74 -9.26
N PRO A 486 9.32 -8.61 -10.60
CA PRO A 486 10.06 -9.49 -11.47
C PRO A 486 11.54 -9.06 -11.47
N ASN A 487 12.21 -9.09 -12.61
CA ASN A 487 13.59 -8.61 -12.74
C ASN A 487 13.65 -7.07 -12.88
N ILE A 488 14.63 -6.45 -12.24
CA ILE A 488 15.02 -5.05 -12.43
C ILE A 488 16.30 -5.00 -13.26
N VAL A 489 16.22 -4.44 -14.45
CA VAL A 489 17.38 -4.17 -15.30
C VAL A 489 17.78 -2.72 -15.07
N THR A 490 19.00 -2.50 -14.60
CA THR A 490 19.57 -1.15 -14.51
C THR A 490 20.79 -1.02 -15.42
N ASP A 491 21.06 0.19 -15.89
CA ASP A 491 22.26 0.45 -16.65
C ASP A 491 23.54 0.14 -15.84
N ALA A 492 24.65 -0.12 -16.54
CA ALA A 492 25.95 -0.38 -15.91
C ALA A 492 26.74 0.91 -15.65
N THR A 493 26.07 2.06 -15.55
CA THR A 493 26.74 3.35 -15.42
C THR A 493 27.23 3.60 -13.99
N ASP A 494 28.37 4.27 -13.87
CA ASP A 494 28.98 4.59 -12.57
C ASP A 494 28.26 5.75 -11.88
N ILE A 495 27.07 5.46 -11.35
CA ILE A 495 26.18 6.45 -10.75
C ILE A 495 25.67 5.91 -9.41
N ALA A 496 25.83 6.71 -8.34
CA ALA A 496 25.54 6.29 -6.98
C ALA A 496 24.05 6.36 -6.61
N SER A 497 23.17 5.79 -7.42
CA SER A 497 21.73 5.71 -7.13
C SER A 497 21.41 4.69 -6.02
N ALA A 498 20.23 4.80 -5.42
CA ALA A 498 19.83 3.94 -4.30
C ALA A 498 18.52 3.20 -4.56
N PHE A 499 18.53 1.91 -4.21
CA PHE A 499 17.38 1.01 -4.29
C PHE A 499 17.03 0.52 -2.88
N LEU A 500 15.75 0.63 -2.51
CA LEU A 500 15.23 0.16 -1.23
C LEU A 500 14.10 -0.85 -1.46
N PHE A 501 14.28 -2.08 -0.98
CA PHE A 501 13.25 -3.11 -0.99
C PHE A 501 12.79 -3.39 0.44
N LYS A 502 11.50 -3.29 0.71
CA LYS A 502 10.93 -3.44 2.05
C LYS A 502 9.70 -4.33 2.03
N TYR A 503 9.74 -5.48 2.70
CA TYR A 503 8.62 -6.45 2.73
C TYR A 503 8.16 -6.91 1.34
N SER A 504 9.05 -6.87 0.35
CA SER A 504 8.74 -7.18 -1.04
C SER A 504 9.16 -8.60 -1.41
N THR A 505 8.64 -9.11 -2.53
CA THR A 505 9.11 -10.34 -3.16
C THR A 505 9.82 -9.99 -4.46
N LEU A 506 11.03 -10.51 -4.67
CA LEU A 506 11.85 -10.32 -5.87
C LEU A 506 12.00 -11.65 -6.61
N ALA A 507 12.01 -11.62 -7.94
CA ALA A 507 12.38 -12.80 -8.73
C ALA A 507 13.84 -13.23 -8.47
N SER A 508 14.17 -14.51 -8.67
CA SER A 508 15.58 -14.97 -8.68
C SER A 508 16.39 -14.21 -9.74
N ALA A 509 17.60 -13.74 -9.40
CA ALA A 509 18.33 -12.75 -10.21
C ALA A 509 17.53 -11.44 -10.37
N GLY A 510 16.92 -10.98 -9.28
CA GLY A 510 15.93 -9.90 -9.26
C GLY A 510 16.45 -8.53 -9.67
N MET A 511 17.77 -8.38 -9.79
CA MET A 511 18.39 -7.24 -10.45
C MET A 511 19.55 -7.70 -11.33
N SER A 512 19.67 -7.07 -12.50
CA SER A 512 20.73 -7.30 -13.47
C SER A 512 21.30 -5.99 -13.99
N GLY A 513 22.61 -5.97 -14.25
CA GLY A 513 23.32 -4.79 -14.73
C GLY A 513 24.06 -4.07 -13.60
N GLY A 514 24.04 -2.74 -13.61
CA GLY A 514 24.46 -1.95 -12.46
C GLY A 514 25.96 -1.72 -12.28
N HIS A 515 26.28 -0.91 -11.27
CA HIS A 515 27.64 -0.51 -10.93
C HIS A 515 27.87 -0.49 -9.42
N SER A 516 29.14 -0.54 -8.98
CA SER A 516 29.52 -0.64 -7.57
C SER A 516 29.20 0.56 -6.70
N THR A 517 28.92 1.68 -7.34
CA THR A 517 28.48 2.90 -6.68
C THR A 517 26.99 2.89 -6.36
N GLN A 518 26.20 2.06 -7.04
CA GLN A 518 24.78 1.88 -6.72
C GLN A 518 24.64 1.13 -5.41
N THR A 519 23.75 1.62 -4.55
CA THR A 519 23.51 1.06 -3.22
C THR A 519 22.17 0.35 -3.18
N ILE A 520 22.17 -0.91 -2.73
CA ILE A 520 20.96 -1.71 -2.56
C ILE A 520 20.75 -1.97 -1.07
N VAL A 521 19.56 -1.61 -0.56
CA VAL A 521 19.12 -1.96 0.79
C VAL A 521 17.92 -2.87 0.71
N VAL A 522 18.05 -4.04 1.33
CA VAL A 522 16.95 -5.01 1.44
C VAL A 522 16.54 -5.15 2.90
N LEU A 523 15.29 -4.83 3.18
CA LEU A 523 14.63 -4.97 4.47
C LEU A 523 13.55 -6.04 4.37
N TYR A 524 13.75 -7.17 5.06
CA TYR A 524 12.68 -8.17 5.25
C TYR A 524 11.96 -8.62 3.97
N SER A 525 12.70 -8.76 2.86
CA SER A 525 12.16 -9.13 1.55
C SER A 525 12.60 -10.54 1.17
N LEU A 526 11.86 -11.17 0.27
CA LEU A 526 12.04 -12.57 -0.12
C LEU A 526 12.40 -12.71 -1.60
N ALA A 527 13.13 -13.75 -1.95
CA ALA A 527 13.23 -14.25 -3.31
C ALA A 527 11.93 -15.00 -3.72
N SER A 528 11.76 -15.28 -5.01
CA SER A 528 10.54 -15.88 -5.58
C SER A 528 10.28 -17.32 -5.11
N ASP A 529 11.31 -18.00 -4.61
CA ASP A 529 11.21 -19.32 -3.98
C ASP A 529 10.93 -19.24 -2.46
N ASN A 530 10.64 -18.03 -1.96
CA ASN A 530 10.38 -17.68 -0.56
C ASN A 530 11.59 -17.84 0.37
N THR A 531 12.83 -17.86 -0.15
CA THR A 531 14.01 -17.67 0.69
C THR A 531 14.23 -16.20 0.99
N LEU A 532 15.04 -15.90 2.01
CA LEU A 532 15.59 -14.56 2.15
C LEU A 532 16.41 -14.22 0.91
N VAL A 533 16.34 -12.97 0.49
CA VAL A 533 17.31 -12.45 -0.47
C VAL A 533 18.69 -12.50 0.18
N GLU A 534 19.69 -13.02 -0.54
CA GLU A 534 21.08 -13.13 -0.07
C GLU A 534 22.03 -12.25 -0.89
N THR A 535 23.22 -11.95 -0.34
CA THR A 535 24.26 -11.26 -1.11
C THR A 535 24.65 -12.10 -2.32
N GLY A 536 24.63 -11.52 -3.52
CA GLY A 536 24.96 -12.21 -4.78
C GLY A 536 23.75 -12.71 -5.57
N GLU A 537 22.52 -12.49 -5.10
CA GLU A 537 21.32 -12.63 -5.94
C GLU A 537 21.14 -11.43 -6.89
N PHE A 538 21.86 -10.34 -6.67
CA PHE A 538 21.93 -9.22 -7.60
C PHE A 538 23.13 -9.41 -8.54
N ALA A 539 22.85 -9.51 -9.84
CA ALA A 539 23.89 -9.64 -10.84
C ALA A 539 24.46 -8.25 -11.16
N GLY A 540 25.64 -7.93 -10.62
CA GLY A 540 26.27 -6.62 -10.82
C GLY A 540 27.45 -6.40 -9.88
N SER A 541 28.01 -5.20 -9.87
CA SER A 541 29.09 -4.83 -8.94
C SER A 541 28.62 -4.06 -7.71
N HIS A 542 27.32 -4.03 -7.41
CA HIS A 542 26.67 -3.19 -6.40
C HIS A 542 27.25 -3.25 -4.98
N THR A 543 27.02 -2.17 -4.22
CA THR A 543 27.19 -2.18 -2.77
C THR A 543 25.88 -2.62 -2.11
N GLU A 544 25.89 -3.81 -1.52
CA GLU A 544 24.70 -4.42 -0.92
C GLU A 544 24.73 -4.27 0.61
N THR A 545 23.64 -3.78 1.18
CA THR A 545 23.36 -3.84 2.61
C THR A 545 22.10 -4.65 2.82
N LEU A 546 22.28 -5.91 3.22
CA LEU A 546 21.16 -6.73 3.68
C LEU A 546 20.96 -6.50 5.16
N ILE A 547 19.78 -5.97 5.50
CA ILE A 547 19.26 -6.04 6.85
C ILE A 547 18.33 -7.25 6.85
N ALA A 548 18.96 -8.41 6.69
CA ALA A 548 18.36 -9.71 6.90
C ALA A 548 18.60 -10.12 8.36
N PRO A 549 17.73 -10.96 8.94
CA PRO A 549 17.95 -11.44 10.29
C PRO A 549 19.27 -12.16 10.44
N THR A 550 20.10 -11.71 11.37
CA THR A 550 21.29 -12.46 11.74
C THR A 550 20.85 -13.72 12.50
N THR A 551 21.37 -14.87 12.07
CA THR A 551 21.08 -16.22 12.59
C THR A 551 21.22 -16.36 14.10
#